data_AF-A0A4U6LVI0-F1
#
_entry.id   AF-A0A4U6LVI0-F1
#
_cell.length_a   1.000
_cell.length_b   1.000
_cell.length_c   1.000
_cell.angle_alpha   90.00
_cell.angle_beta   90.00
_cell.angle_gamma   90.00
#
_symmetry.space_group_name_H-M   'P 1'
#
loop_
_entity.id
_entity.type
_entity.pdbx_description
1 polymer ?
#
loop_
_entity_poly.entity_id
_entity_poly.type
_entity_poly.pdbx_seq_one_letter_code
_entity_poly.pdbx_strand_id
1 'polypeptide(L)'
;MINAATLEDTVRRLRLGERATLAQAMTLVESCHPRHQTLSTQLLDAIMPFTGNALRLGITGTPGAGKSTFLEAFGMLLIHHGLRVAVIAVDPSSPVSGGSILGDKTRMTELARAESAFIRPVPSGGHLGGASQRARELMLLCEAAGFDVVIVETVGVGQSETEVARMVDCFISLQIAGGGDDLQGIKKGMMEMADLIVINKDDGDNRSNVAITRHMYQSALHILRRKYDEWQPQVLTCSALEKRGIEEIWQTITDFRTRLTTSGRLEKVRQQQAVEWIQKQAEEEALHLLFACADFDRYYQQTLQSVKNNDLSPRTGLRHISEFIQHHYFE
;
A
#
# COMPACT_ATOMS: atom_id res chain seq x y z
N MET A 1 3.34 7.05 -28.07
CA MET A 1 2.30 6.59 -27.12
C MET A 1 2.27 5.08 -27.17
N ILE A 2 2.14 4.43 -26.01
CA ILE A 2 2.07 2.97 -25.90
C ILE A 2 0.80 2.50 -26.63
N ASN A 3 0.94 1.54 -27.53
CA ASN A 3 -0.16 0.91 -28.26
C ASN A 3 0.16 -0.57 -28.50
N ALA A 4 -0.79 -1.33 -29.05
CA ALA A 4 -0.62 -2.77 -29.25
C ALA A 4 0.60 -3.13 -30.13
N ALA A 5 0.92 -2.32 -31.14
CA ALA A 5 2.06 -2.56 -32.03
C ALA A 5 3.42 -2.22 -31.38
N THR A 6 3.43 -1.35 -30.38
CA THR A 6 4.65 -0.91 -29.67
C THR A 6 4.81 -1.55 -28.30
N LEU A 7 3.98 -2.55 -27.96
CA LEU A 7 3.96 -3.16 -26.63
C LEU A 7 5.29 -3.84 -26.29
N GLU A 8 5.84 -4.64 -27.21
CA GLU A 8 7.12 -5.32 -27.01
C GLU A 8 8.28 -4.34 -26.82
N ASP A 9 8.33 -3.28 -27.63
CA ASP A 9 9.32 -2.20 -27.49
C ASP A 9 9.15 -1.47 -26.14
N THR A 10 7.91 -1.24 -25.72
CA THR A 10 7.60 -0.64 -24.41
C THR A 10 8.14 -1.51 -23.28
N VAL A 11 7.91 -2.83 -23.32
CA VAL A 11 8.43 -3.78 -22.32
C VAL A 11 9.96 -3.76 -22.32
N ARG A 12 10.60 -3.75 -23.50
CA ARG A 12 12.07 -3.65 -23.61
C ARG A 12 12.58 -2.37 -22.95
N ARG A 13 12.02 -1.21 -23.31
CA ARG A 13 12.45 0.11 -22.80
C ARG A 13 12.17 0.26 -21.31
N LEU A 14 11.06 -0.29 -20.82
CA LEU A 14 10.76 -0.38 -19.39
C LEU A 14 11.86 -1.14 -18.66
N ARG A 15 12.25 -2.33 -19.15
CA ARG A 15 13.31 -3.17 -18.56
C ARG A 15 14.70 -2.54 -18.61
N LEU A 16 14.96 -1.65 -19.57
CA LEU A 16 16.17 -0.84 -19.61
C LEU A 16 16.17 0.29 -18.57
N GLY A 17 15.09 0.43 -17.79
CA GLY A 17 14.98 1.41 -16.71
C GLY A 17 14.61 2.81 -17.20
N GLU A 18 14.08 2.96 -18.42
CA GLU A 18 13.70 4.27 -18.95
C GLU A 18 12.54 4.89 -18.15
N ARG A 19 12.85 5.92 -17.36
CA ARG A 19 11.89 6.61 -16.46
C ARG A 19 10.67 7.16 -17.21
N ALA A 20 10.85 7.67 -18.42
CA ALA A 20 9.75 8.19 -19.25
C ALA A 20 8.79 7.07 -19.66
N THR A 21 9.32 5.90 -20.03
CA THR A 21 8.52 4.73 -20.40
C THR A 21 7.78 4.18 -19.19
N LEU A 22 8.43 4.11 -18.03
CA LEU A 22 7.76 3.76 -16.76
C LEU A 22 6.59 4.72 -16.48
N ALA A 23 6.81 6.03 -16.52
CA ALA A 23 5.75 7.02 -16.27
C ALA A 23 4.57 6.91 -17.27
N GLN A 24 4.83 6.58 -18.53
CA GLN A 24 3.80 6.33 -19.53
C GLN A 24 3.03 5.03 -19.25
N ALA A 25 3.72 3.96 -18.87
CA ALA A 25 3.11 2.70 -18.48
C ALA A 25 2.22 2.86 -17.24
N MET A 26 2.68 3.58 -16.22
CA MET A 26 1.88 3.89 -15.03
C MET A 26 0.61 4.68 -15.39
N THR A 27 0.73 5.69 -16.26
CA THR A 27 -0.42 6.47 -16.75
C THR A 27 -1.41 5.60 -17.54
N LEU A 28 -0.93 4.61 -18.30
CA LEU A 28 -1.78 3.66 -19.01
C LEU A 28 -2.56 2.77 -18.03
N VAL A 29 -1.87 2.21 -17.02
CA VAL A 29 -2.47 1.36 -15.98
C VAL A 29 -3.50 2.12 -15.14
N GLU A 30 -3.25 3.38 -14.82
CA GLU A 30 -4.18 4.21 -14.05
C GLU A 30 -5.44 4.64 -14.86
N SER A 31 -5.46 4.43 -16.17
CA SER A 31 -6.53 4.93 -17.04
C SER A 31 -7.81 4.11 -16.94
N CYS A 32 -8.95 4.77 -16.76
CA CYS A 32 -10.27 4.15 -16.79
C CYS A 32 -10.84 3.95 -18.21
N HIS A 33 -10.11 4.32 -19.26
CA HIS A 33 -10.62 4.19 -20.63
C HIS A 33 -10.61 2.71 -21.06
N PRO A 34 -11.71 2.13 -21.60
CA PRO A 34 -11.79 0.69 -21.89
C PRO A 34 -10.66 0.15 -22.78
N ARG A 35 -10.28 0.91 -23.83
CA ARG A 35 -9.13 0.54 -24.68
C ARG A 35 -7.79 0.50 -23.94
N HIS A 36 -7.60 1.37 -22.95
CA HIS A 36 -6.39 1.38 -22.15
C HIS A 36 -6.36 0.23 -21.16
N GLN A 37 -7.51 -0.17 -20.60
CA GLN A 37 -7.62 -1.32 -19.71
C GLN A 37 -7.19 -2.62 -20.41
N THR A 38 -7.66 -2.88 -21.63
CA THR A 38 -7.23 -4.07 -22.38
C THR A 38 -5.72 -4.07 -22.64
N LEU A 39 -5.15 -2.91 -22.98
CA LEU A 39 -3.73 -2.77 -23.26
C LEU A 39 -2.88 -2.85 -21.98
N SER A 40 -3.36 -2.32 -20.85
CA SER A 40 -2.67 -2.39 -19.57
C SER A 40 -2.61 -3.82 -19.04
N THR A 41 -3.67 -4.61 -19.20
CA THR A 41 -3.65 -6.06 -18.89
C THR A 41 -2.56 -6.77 -19.69
N GLN A 42 -2.52 -6.57 -21.02
CA GLN A 42 -1.48 -7.16 -21.87
C GLN A 42 -0.06 -6.74 -21.46
N LEU A 43 0.12 -5.47 -21.09
CA LEU A 43 1.40 -4.97 -20.59
C LEU A 43 1.79 -5.65 -19.26
N LEU A 44 0.87 -5.73 -18.31
CA LEU A 44 1.11 -6.36 -17.00
C LEU A 44 1.47 -7.84 -17.15
N ASP A 45 0.75 -8.57 -18.00
CA ASP A 45 1.04 -9.98 -18.29
C ASP A 45 2.43 -10.15 -18.92
N ALA A 46 2.78 -9.29 -19.88
CA ALA A 46 4.06 -9.35 -20.58
C ALA A 46 5.27 -9.06 -19.66
N ILE A 47 5.08 -8.28 -18.59
CA ILE A 47 6.17 -7.96 -17.66
C ILE A 47 6.32 -8.97 -16.52
N MET A 48 5.32 -9.83 -16.25
CA MET A 48 5.33 -10.77 -15.11
C MET A 48 6.64 -11.56 -14.94
N PRO A 49 7.28 -12.11 -16.01
CA PRO A 49 8.56 -12.82 -15.88
C PRO A 49 9.72 -11.97 -15.32
N PHE A 50 9.60 -10.65 -15.32
CA PHE A 50 10.61 -9.71 -14.87
C PHE A 50 10.28 -9.06 -13.51
N THR A 51 9.26 -9.57 -12.80
CA THR A 51 8.81 -9.06 -11.50
C THR A 51 9.29 -9.95 -10.34
N GLY A 52 9.09 -9.49 -9.11
CA GLY A 52 9.35 -10.26 -7.88
C GLY A 52 10.75 -10.11 -7.28
N ASN A 53 11.70 -9.44 -7.93
CA ASN A 53 13.05 -9.32 -7.40
C ASN A 53 13.24 -8.17 -6.38
N ALA A 54 12.37 -7.15 -6.42
CA ALA A 54 12.46 -6.03 -5.50
C ALA A 54 12.05 -6.41 -4.08
N LEU A 55 12.56 -5.67 -3.10
CA LEU A 55 12.05 -5.65 -1.74
C LEU A 55 10.88 -4.68 -1.65
N ARG A 56 9.72 -5.18 -1.23
CA ARG A 56 8.48 -4.40 -1.09
C ARG A 56 8.32 -3.93 0.35
N LEU A 57 8.35 -2.64 0.59
CA LEU A 57 8.23 -2.04 1.91
C LEU A 57 6.93 -1.26 2.04
N GLY A 58 6.14 -1.50 3.08
CA GLY A 58 4.99 -0.67 3.42
C GLY A 58 5.36 0.27 4.54
N ILE A 59 5.16 1.58 4.36
CA ILE A 59 5.46 2.58 5.38
C ILE A 59 4.19 3.35 5.70
N THR A 60 3.71 3.18 6.92
CA THR A 60 2.63 3.99 7.49
C THR A 60 3.16 4.83 8.64
N GLY A 61 2.41 5.84 9.05
CA GLY A 61 2.70 6.58 10.27
C GLY A 61 1.61 7.57 10.59
N THR A 62 1.43 7.87 11.87
CA THR A 62 0.45 8.86 12.32
C THR A 62 0.79 10.25 11.75
N PRO A 63 -0.21 11.11 11.50
CA PRO A 63 0.04 12.49 11.10
C PRO A 63 1.01 13.18 12.07
N GLY A 64 2.08 13.78 11.53
CA GLY A 64 3.11 14.44 12.32
C GLY A 64 4.29 13.54 12.75
N ALA A 65 4.25 12.22 12.50
CA ALA A 65 5.36 11.30 12.80
C ALA A 65 6.64 11.53 11.95
N GLY A 66 6.64 12.50 11.03
CA GLY A 66 7.80 12.84 10.21
C GLY A 66 8.07 11.86 9.06
N LYS A 67 7.03 11.19 8.55
CA LYS A 67 7.12 10.14 7.53
C LYS A 67 7.81 10.60 6.23
N SER A 68 7.47 11.77 5.70
CA SER A 68 8.10 12.29 4.47
C SER A 68 9.59 12.59 4.67
N THR A 69 9.97 13.20 5.81
CA THR A 69 11.38 13.41 6.18
C THR A 69 12.12 12.09 6.34
N PHE A 70 11.47 11.08 6.94
CA PHE A 70 12.03 9.74 7.05
C PHE A 70 12.23 9.08 5.69
N LEU A 71 11.23 9.12 4.80
CA LEU A 71 11.31 8.55 3.46
C LEU A 71 12.39 9.22 2.61
N GLU A 72 12.57 10.52 2.73
CA GLU A 72 13.68 11.23 2.07
C GLU A 72 15.03 10.72 2.59
N ALA A 73 15.24 10.73 3.91
CA ALA A 73 16.50 10.28 4.52
C ALA A 73 16.79 8.80 4.20
N PHE A 74 15.78 7.93 4.33
CA PHE A 74 15.87 6.50 4.08
C PHE A 74 16.08 6.20 2.59
N GLY A 75 15.31 6.82 1.70
CA GLY A 75 15.47 6.67 0.26
C GLY A 75 16.85 7.13 -0.23
N MET A 76 17.34 8.27 0.29
CA MET A 76 18.69 8.72 -0.03
C MET A 76 19.73 7.73 0.50
N LEU A 77 19.60 7.20 1.71
CA LEU A 77 20.51 6.17 2.24
C LEU A 77 20.59 4.94 1.31
N LEU A 78 19.45 4.43 0.85
CA LEU A 78 19.40 3.31 -0.09
C LEU A 78 20.12 3.63 -1.42
N ILE A 79 19.98 4.85 -1.93
CA ILE A 79 20.69 5.31 -3.13
C ILE A 79 22.21 5.39 -2.91
N HIS A 80 22.66 5.79 -1.71
CA HIS A 80 24.08 5.77 -1.36
C HIS A 80 24.64 4.33 -1.29
N HIS A 81 23.79 3.34 -0.97
CA HIS A 81 24.12 1.90 -1.10
C HIS A 81 24.05 1.39 -2.55
N GLY A 82 23.82 2.27 -3.53
CA GLY A 82 23.76 1.94 -4.96
C GLY A 82 22.43 1.33 -5.42
N LEU A 83 21.39 1.37 -4.58
CA LEU A 83 20.08 0.80 -4.89
C LEU A 83 19.18 1.80 -5.63
N ARG A 84 18.29 1.28 -6.47
CA ARG A 84 17.23 2.05 -7.13
C ARG A 84 15.93 1.94 -6.33
N VAL A 85 15.33 3.09 -6.00
CA VAL A 85 14.19 3.17 -5.09
C VAL A 85 12.95 3.77 -5.77
N ALA A 86 11.83 3.07 -5.71
CA ALA A 86 10.53 3.61 -6.11
C ALA A 86 9.68 3.89 -4.88
N VAL A 87 8.95 5.01 -4.86
CA VAL A 87 7.99 5.38 -3.82
C VAL A 87 6.61 5.58 -4.46
N ILE A 88 5.66 4.76 -4.03
CA ILE A 88 4.25 4.80 -4.43
C ILE A 88 3.47 5.36 -3.24
N ALA A 89 3.04 6.60 -3.35
CA ALA A 89 2.33 7.30 -2.28
C ALA A 89 0.82 7.14 -2.46
N VAL A 90 0.20 6.27 -1.66
CA VAL A 90 -1.24 6.05 -1.65
C VAL A 90 -1.90 7.13 -0.81
N ASP A 91 -2.69 7.97 -1.47
CA ASP A 91 -3.28 9.16 -0.89
C ASP A 91 -4.81 9.15 -1.06
N PRO A 92 -5.60 9.56 -0.04
CA PRO A 92 -7.02 9.81 -0.23
C PRO A 92 -7.29 10.67 -1.48
N SER A 93 -8.37 10.30 -2.17
CA SER A 93 -8.81 10.98 -3.39
C SER A 93 -9.47 12.29 -3.07
N SER A 94 -9.15 13.31 -3.87
CA SER A 94 -9.85 14.58 -3.83
C SER A 94 -11.29 14.37 -4.28
N PRO A 95 -12.28 14.78 -3.47
CA PRO A 95 -13.69 14.70 -3.88
C PRO A 95 -14.01 15.64 -5.07
N VAL A 96 -13.11 16.58 -5.39
CA VAL A 96 -13.30 17.56 -6.47
C VAL A 96 -12.59 17.14 -7.76
N SER A 97 -11.32 16.71 -7.67
CA SER A 97 -10.51 16.41 -8.86
C SER A 97 -10.37 14.93 -9.16
N GLY A 98 -10.75 14.03 -8.23
CA GLY A 98 -10.54 12.59 -8.34
C GLY A 98 -9.07 12.14 -8.26
N GLY A 99 -8.13 13.09 -8.26
CA GLY A 99 -6.68 12.85 -8.09
C GLY A 99 -6.27 12.82 -6.61
N SER A 100 -4.98 12.63 -6.36
CA SER A 100 -4.39 12.65 -5.02
C SER A 100 -4.54 14.06 -4.40
N ILE A 101 -5.05 14.14 -3.16
CA ILE A 101 -5.29 15.41 -2.43
C ILE A 101 -3.97 16.10 -2.11
N LEU A 102 -3.04 15.34 -1.53
CA LEU A 102 -1.78 15.85 -1.04
C LEU A 102 -0.81 15.98 -2.20
N GLY A 103 -0.73 15.01 -3.11
CA GLY A 103 0.07 15.12 -4.35
C GLY A 103 1.52 15.56 -4.15
N ASP A 104 2.02 15.52 -2.92
CA ASP A 104 2.97 16.52 -2.45
C ASP A 104 4.40 16.02 -2.64
N LYS A 105 4.88 16.09 -3.88
CA LYS A 105 6.30 15.90 -4.21
C LYS A 105 7.21 16.91 -3.49
N THR A 106 6.66 17.98 -2.90
CA THR A 106 7.46 19.05 -2.27
C THR A 106 8.09 18.62 -0.95
N ARG A 107 7.65 17.51 -0.34
CA ARG A 107 8.15 17.05 0.97
C ARG A 107 9.36 16.13 0.91
N MET A 108 9.74 15.66 -0.27
CA MET A 108 10.90 14.78 -0.52
C MET A 108 11.75 15.35 -1.66
N THR A 109 12.31 16.54 -1.45
CA THR A 109 12.99 17.34 -2.47
C THR A 109 14.27 16.68 -3.00
N GLU A 110 15.11 16.12 -2.12
CA GLU A 110 16.36 15.47 -2.53
C GLU A 110 16.05 14.17 -3.29
N LEU A 111 15.18 13.34 -2.72
CA LEU A 111 14.79 12.07 -3.32
C LEU A 111 14.09 12.27 -4.67
N ALA A 112 13.24 13.29 -4.82
CA ALA A 112 12.57 13.59 -6.08
C ALA A 112 13.54 14.00 -7.20
N ARG A 113 14.72 14.55 -6.85
CA ARG A 113 15.77 14.94 -7.81
C ARG A 113 16.71 13.81 -8.17
N ALA A 114 16.82 12.78 -7.33
CA ALA A 114 17.70 11.66 -7.58
C ALA A 114 17.28 10.86 -8.82
N GLU A 115 18.23 10.53 -9.70
CA GLU A 115 17.97 9.77 -10.92
C GLU A 115 17.62 8.30 -10.62
N SER A 116 18.21 7.75 -9.56
CA SER A 116 17.94 6.40 -9.04
C SER A 116 16.63 6.28 -8.26
N ALA A 117 15.86 7.38 -8.13
CA ALA A 117 14.58 7.41 -7.45
C ALA A 117 13.40 7.61 -8.41
N PHE A 118 12.23 7.08 -8.07
CA PHE A 118 10.99 7.39 -8.79
C PHE A 118 9.82 7.52 -7.83
N ILE A 119 9.08 8.63 -7.88
CA ILE A 119 7.97 8.91 -6.96
C ILE A 119 6.68 9.07 -7.75
N ARG A 120 5.67 8.26 -7.42
CA ARG A 120 4.33 8.30 -8.02
C ARG A 120 3.23 8.41 -6.95
N PRO A 121 2.45 9.49 -6.92
CA PRO A 121 1.22 9.52 -6.12
C PRO A 121 0.12 8.68 -6.78
N VAL A 122 -0.65 7.95 -5.98
CA VAL A 122 -1.78 7.12 -6.40
C VAL A 122 -3.03 7.60 -5.68
N PRO A 123 -4.07 8.05 -6.41
CA PRO A 123 -5.34 8.43 -5.81
C PRO A 123 -6.10 7.20 -5.31
N SER A 124 -6.79 7.33 -4.18
CA SER A 124 -7.52 6.22 -3.57
C SER A 124 -8.74 5.68 -4.36
N GLY A 125 -9.18 6.34 -5.43
CA GLY A 125 -10.22 5.87 -6.35
C GLY A 125 -11.69 5.97 -5.88
N GLY A 126 -12.01 6.75 -4.84
CA GLY A 126 -13.40 6.98 -4.38
C GLY A 126 -14.14 5.78 -3.75
N HIS A 127 -13.58 4.57 -3.85
CA HIS A 127 -14.10 3.33 -3.27
C HIS A 127 -13.00 2.65 -2.44
N LEU A 128 -13.35 1.92 -1.37
CA LEU A 128 -12.39 1.03 -0.69
C LEU A 128 -11.86 0.01 -1.73
N GLY A 129 -10.55 -0.22 -1.78
CA GLY A 129 -9.92 -1.24 -2.64
C GLY A 129 -9.23 -0.73 -3.91
N GLY A 130 -9.82 0.24 -4.64
CA GLY A 130 -9.30 0.68 -5.95
C GLY A 130 -7.89 1.30 -5.92
N ALA A 131 -7.56 2.00 -4.82
CA ALA A 131 -6.21 2.51 -4.54
C ALA A 131 -5.17 1.39 -4.52
N SER A 132 -5.55 0.29 -3.88
CA SER A 132 -4.67 -0.81 -3.52
C SER A 132 -4.42 -1.74 -4.70
N GLN A 133 -5.41 -1.89 -5.59
CA GLN A 133 -5.19 -2.51 -6.90
C GLN A 133 -4.14 -1.73 -7.70
N ARG A 134 -4.35 -0.43 -7.91
CA ARG A 134 -3.43 0.38 -8.72
C ARG A 134 -2.03 0.36 -8.13
N ALA A 135 -1.89 0.52 -6.81
CA ALA A 135 -0.60 0.47 -6.14
C ALA A 135 0.16 -0.83 -6.46
N ARG A 136 -0.51 -2.00 -6.43
CA ARG A 136 0.11 -3.29 -6.78
C ARG A 136 0.59 -3.34 -8.23
N GLU A 137 -0.25 -2.92 -9.18
CA GLU A 137 0.12 -2.92 -10.60
C GLU A 137 1.31 -1.98 -10.87
N LEU A 138 1.35 -0.83 -10.19
CA LEU A 138 2.50 0.08 -10.25
C LEU A 138 3.76 -0.52 -9.61
N MET A 139 3.63 -1.31 -8.55
CA MET A 139 4.78 -2.04 -7.96
C MET A 139 5.37 -3.02 -8.97
N LEU A 140 4.53 -3.78 -9.69
CA LEU A 140 4.99 -4.71 -10.74
C LEU A 140 5.74 -3.98 -11.85
N LEU A 141 5.26 -2.80 -12.28
CA LEU A 141 5.96 -1.96 -13.25
C LEU A 141 7.33 -1.49 -12.74
N CYS A 142 7.43 -1.09 -11.47
CA CYS A 142 8.71 -0.72 -10.86
C CYS A 142 9.68 -1.91 -10.80
N GLU A 143 9.20 -3.09 -10.43
CA GLU A 143 10.01 -4.31 -10.41
C GLU A 143 10.55 -4.65 -11.80
N ALA A 144 9.68 -4.64 -12.81
CA ALA A 144 10.07 -4.90 -14.19
C ALA A 144 11.03 -3.84 -14.75
N ALA A 145 10.99 -2.61 -14.22
CA ALA A 145 11.91 -1.53 -14.57
C ALA A 145 13.27 -1.61 -13.83
N GLY A 146 13.48 -2.64 -13.01
CA GLY A 146 14.72 -2.90 -12.30
C GLY A 146 14.94 -2.01 -11.07
N PHE A 147 13.87 -1.65 -10.36
CA PHE A 147 13.98 -1.05 -9.03
C PHE A 147 14.26 -2.15 -8.00
N ASP A 148 15.21 -1.91 -7.10
CA ASP A 148 15.61 -2.89 -6.07
C ASP A 148 14.70 -2.82 -4.84
N VAL A 149 14.18 -1.63 -4.55
CA VAL A 149 13.27 -1.37 -3.42
C VAL A 149 12.06 -0.60 -3.91
N VAL A 150 10.87 -1.11 -3.59
CA VAL A 150 9.59 -0.44 -3.84
C VAL A 150 8.91 -0.15 -2.51
N ILE A 151 8.75 1.13 -2.20
CA ILE A 151 8.13 1.62 -0.98
C ILE A 151 6.69 2.04 -1.30
N VAL A 152 5.73 1.51 -0.56
CA VAL A 152 4.32 1.93 -0.59
C VAL A 152 4.03 2.71 0.69
N GLU A 153 3.74 4.00 0.54
CA GLU A 153 3.45 4.90 1.65
C GLU A 153 1.93 5.12 1.77
N THR A 154 1.39 5.15 3.00
CA THR A 154 0.02 5.66 3.25
C THR A 154 0.05 6.91 4.13
N VAL A 155 -1.06 7.67 4.13
CA VAL A 155 -1.19 8.89 4.95
C VAL A 155 -1.56 8.56 6.42
N GLY A 156 -1.73 7.28 6.78
CA GLY A 156 -2.00 6.87 8.17
C GLY A 156 -3.38 7.23 8.69
N VAL A 157 -4.34 7.50 7.80
CA VAL A 157 -5.74 7.79 8.11
C VAL A 157 -6.63 6.82 7.31
N GLY A 158 -7.56 6.14 7.98
CA GLY A 158 -8.51 5.21 7.35
C GLY A 158 -8.21 3.72 7.56
N GLN A 159 -8.48 2.91 6.54
CA GLN A 159 -8.26 1.45 6.48
C GLN A 159 -7.13 1.06 5.50
N SER A 160 -6.39 2.05 4.98
CA SER A 160 -5.35 1.84 3.97
C SER A 160 -4.14 1.10 4.51
N GLU A 161 -3.90 1.13 5.82
CA GLU A 161 -2.78 0.46 6.48
C GLU A 161 -2.85 -1.06 6.30
N THR A 162 -4.04 -1.64 6.47
CA THR A 162 -4.28 -3.07 6.29
C THR A 162 -4.08 -3.50 4.86
N GLU A 163 -4.49 -2.67 3.90
CA GLU A 163 -4.36 -2.99 2.48
C GLU A 163 -2.90 -2.95 2.04
N VAL A 164 -2.13 -1.97 2.51
CA VAL A 164 -0.68 -1.91 2.26
C VAL A 164 0.06 -3.05 2.91
N ALA A 165 -0.26 -3.41 4.16
CA ALA A 165 0.36 -4.56 4.81
C ALA A 165 0.16 -5.88 4.03
N ARG A 166 -0.95 -5.99 3.29
CA ARG A 166 -1.28 -7.17 2.47
C ARG A 166 -0.59 -7.20 1.10
N MET A 167 0.18 -6.18 0.71
CA MET A 167 0.84 -6.14 -0.61
C MET A 167 2.38 -6.03 -0.53
N VAL A 168 2.93 -5.91 0.67
CA VAL A 168 4.36 -5.68 0.91
C VAL A 168 4.99 -6.85 1.66
N ASP A 169 6.32 -6.93 1.58
CA ASP A 169 7.09 -7.97 2.29
C ASP A 169 7.25 -7.62 3.77
N CYS A 170 7.58 -6.36 4.03
CA CYS A 170 7.88 -5.82 5.35
C CYS A 170 7.08 -4.55 5.59
N PHE A 171 6.27 -4.53 6.66
CA PHE A 171 5.43 -3.40 7.04
C PHE A 171 6.01 -2.66 8.25
N ILE A 172 6.28 -1.37 8.04
CA ILE A 172 6.95 -0.48 8.98
C ILE A 172 5.96 0.58 9.44
N SER A 173 5.82 0.72 10.75
CA SER A 173 4.95 1.73 11.37
C SER A 173 5.78 2.80 12.05
N LEU A 174 5.69 4.03 11.53
CA LEU A 174 6.31 5.21 12.13
C LEU A 174 5.41 5.82 13.20
N GLN A 175 6.00 6.06 14.37
CA GLN A 175 5.34 6.62 15.54
C GLN A 175 6.11 7.83 16.06
N ILE A 176 5.44 8.62 16.90
CA ILE A 176 6.01 9.78 17.58
C ILE A 176 5.78 9.61 19.09
N ALA A 177 6.73 10.09 19.89
CA ALA A 177 6.57 10.12 21.35
C ALA A 177 5.71 11.32 21.79
N GLY A 178 4.96 11.17 22.89
CA GLY A 178 4.15 12.24 23.47
C GLY A 178 2.88 12.55 22.68
N GLY A 179 2.33 11.56 21.97
CA GLY A 179 1.12 11.69 21.15
C GLY A 179 -0.19 11.67 21.93
N GLY A 180 -0.14 11.58 23.27
CA GLY A 180 -1.29 11.48 24.16
C GLY A 180 -1.19 10.20 25.00
N ASP A 181 -2.32 9.57 25.29
CA ASP A 181 -2.37 8.24 25.91
C ASP A 181 -1.81 7.23 24.88
N ASP A 182 -0.48 7.12 24.83
CA ASP A 182 0.32 6.63 23.69
C ASP A 182 -0.06 5.20 23.24
N LEU A 183 -0.79 4.45 24.08
CA LEU A 183 -1.30 3.10 23.82
C LEU A 183 -2.76 3.07 23.31
N GLN A 184 -3.61 4.02 23.70
CA GLN A 184 -5.01 4.09 23.24
C GLN A 184 -5.16 4.60 21.80
N GLY A 185 -4.18 5.37 21.30
CA GLY A 185 -4.14 5.82 19.90
C GLY A 185 -3.77 4.73 18.89
N ILE A 186 -3.32 3.57 19.37
CA ILE A 186 -2.86 2.48 18.51
C ILE A 186 -4.04 1.58 18.18
N LYS A 187 -4.41 1.52 16.90
CA LYS A 187 -5.34 0.49 16.42
C LYS A 187 -4.69 -0.87 16.67
N LYS A 188 -5.30 -1.73 17.48
CA LYS A 188 -4.86 -3.12 17.74
C LYS A 188 -4.41 -3.84 16.46
N GLY A 189 -5.17 -3.67 15.37
CA GLY A 189 -4.84 -4.26 14.06
C GLY A 189 -3.50 -3.77 13.48
N MET A 190 -3.06 -2.55 13.74
CA MET A 190 -1.76 -2.05 13.27
C MET A 190 -0.59 -2.77 13.96
N MET A 191 -0.69 -3.04 15.27
CA MET A 191 0.36 -3.76 16.00
C MET A 191 0.50 -5.20 15.53
N GLU A 192 -0.62 -5.83 15.17
CA GLU A 192 -0.64 -7.20 14.65
C GLU A 192 0.01 -7.32 13.26
N MET A 193 0.07 -6.22 12.50
CA MET A 193 0.62 -6.20 11.14
C MET A 193 2.07 -5.72 11.07
N ALA A 194 2.53 -4.94 12.05
CA ALA A 194 3.85 -4.31 12.03
C ALA A 194 4.98 -5.33 12.19
N ASP A 195 5.90 -5.34 11.22
CA ASP A 195 7.14 -6.11 11.30
C ASP A 195 8.23 -5.30 12.01
N LEU A 196 8.20 -3.97 11.83
CA LEU A 196 9.02 -3.00 12.55
C LEU A 196 8.16 -1.82 13.02
N ILE A 197 8.47 -1.30 14.21
CA ILE A 197 7.97 -0.03 14.71
C ILE A 197 9.16 0.92 14.87
N VAL A 198 9.03 2.13 14.34
CA VAL A 198 10.08 3.15 14.40
C VAL A 198 9.53 4.38 15.13
N ILE A 199 10.12 4.72 16.27
CA ILE A 199 9.81 5.96 16.99
C ILE A 199 10.75 7.05 16.45
N ASN A 200 10.20 7.96 15.64
CA ASN A 200 10.96 9.03 15.02
C ASN A 200 11.06 10.26 15.95
N LYS A 201 11.91 11.23 15.57
CA LYS A 201 12.22 12.46 16.33
C LYS A 201 12.92 12.18 17.67
N ASP A 202 13.86 11.24 17.64
CA ASP A 202 14.81 10.97 18.73
C ASP A 202 15.95 12.01 18.74
N ASP A 203 15.58 13.28 18.94
CA ASP A 203 16.46 14.44 18.90
C ASP A 203 16.20 15.40 20.07
N GLY A 204 17.20 16.24 20.36
CA GLY A 204 17.16 17.25 21.42
C GLY A 204 16.68 16.73 22.79
N ASP A 205 15.72 17.44 23.37
CA ASP A 205 15.13 17.14 24.67
C ASP A 205 14.06 16.03 24.62
N ASN A 206 13.69 15.55 23.42
CA ASN A 206 12.63 14.54 23.26
C ASN A 206 13.11 13.10 23.48
N ARG A 207 14.43 12.88 23.63
CA ARG A 207 15.04 11.55 23.75
C ARG A 207 14.48 10.71 24.89
N SER A 208 14.16 11.34 26.03
CA SER A 208 13.58 10.66 27.20
C SER A 208 12.19 10.11 26.88
N ASN A 209 11.33 10.92 26.27
CA ASN A 209 10.00 10.49 25.85
C ASN A 209 10.07 9.38 24.82
N VAL A 210 10.96 9.51 23.83
CA VAL A 210 11.18 8.48 22.80
C VAL A 210 11.62 7.14 23.42
N ALA A 211 12.51 7.17 24.41
CA ALA A 211 12.95 5.96 25.10
C ALA A 211 11.79 5.28 25.86
N ILE A 212 10.95 6.05 26.55
CA ILE A 212 9.75 5.54 27.25
C ILE A 212 8.79 4.91 26.24
N THR A 213 8.45 5.63 25.17
CA THR A 213 7.55 5.14 24.12
C THR A 213 8.11 3.86 23.48
N ARG A 214 9.41 3.83 23.13
CA ARG A 214 10.06 2.63 22.59
C ARG A 214 9.89 1.43 23.52
N HIS A 215 10.17 1.60 24.82
CA HIS A 215 10.06 0.53 25.80
C HIS A 215 8.61 0.03 25.96
N MET A 216 7.64 0.93 25.92
CA MET A 216 6.22 0.61 25.96
C MET A 216 5.81 -0.28 24.77
N TYR A 217 6.16 0.11 23.54
CA TYR A 217 5.88 -0.68 22.34
C TYR A 217 6.59 -2.04 22.38
N GLN A 218 7.84 -2.07 22.81
CA GLN A 218 8.60 -3.32 22.90
C GLN A 218 7.95 -4.29 23.89
N SER A 219 7.51 -3.79 25.05
CA SER A 219 6.82 -4.60 26.07
C SER A 219 5.51 -5.16 25.54
N ALA A 220 4.71 -4.35 24.85
CA ALA A 220 3.45 -4.80 24.27
C ALA A 220 3.65 -5.87 23.18
N LEU A 221 4.65 -5.71 22.30
CA LEU A 221 4.97 -6.68 21.25
C LEU A 221 5.51 -8.02 21.80
N HIS A 222 6.09 -8.03 22.99
CA HIS A 222 6.49 -9.27 23.66
C HIS A 222 5.31 -10.08 24.22
N ILE A 223 4.17 -9.42 24.49
CA ILE A 223 2.95 -10.08 24.98
C ILE A 223 2.12 -10.63 23.81
N LEU A 224 2.14 -9.94 22.67
CA LEU A 224 1.40 -10.34 21.47
C LEU A 224 2.03 -11.56 20.79
N ARG A 225 1.16 -12.38 20.18
CA ARG A 225 1.62 -13.49 19.33
C ARG A 225 2.38 -12.93 18.14
N ARG A 226 3.51 -13.56 17.81
CA ARG A 226 4.27 -13.22 16.60
C ARG A 226 3.42 -13.47 15.35
N LYS A 227 3.50 -12.52 14.41
CA LYS A 227 2.93 -12.64 13.05
C LYS A 227 3.61 -13.74 12.25
N TYR A 228 4.93 -13.86 12.38
CA TYR A 228 5.76 -14.91 11.79
C TYR A 228 6.56 -15.61 12.89
N ASP A 229 6.62 -16.94 12.88
CA ASP A 229 7.39 -17.68 13.89
C ASP A 229 8.88 -17.31 13.84
N GLU A 230 9.38 -16.99 12.63
CA GLU A 230 10.75 -16.64 12.30
C GLU A 230 11.14 -15.20 12.71
N TRP A 231 10.17 -14.34 13.02
CA TRP A 231 10.43 -12.92 13.28
C TRP A 231 9.68 -12.41 14.51
N GLN A 232 10.44 -11.85 15.45
CA GLN A 232 9.90 -11.00 16.52
C GLN A 232 9.93 -9.55 16.02
N PRO A 233 8.79 -8.85 15.96
CA PRO A 233 8.78 -7.44 15.60
C PRO A 233 9.73 -6.60 16.45
N GLN A 234 10.45 -5.69 15.81
CA GLN A 234 11.48 -4.86 16.46
C GLN A 234 10.99 -3.42 16.64
N VAL A 235 11.42 -2.79 17.74
CA VAL A 235 11.14 -1.36 18.01
C VAL A 235 12.44 -0.58 18.03
N LEU A 236 12.58 0.31 17.07
CA LEU A 236 13.76 1.14 16.84
C LEU A 236 13.43 2.62 17.05
N THR A 237 14.47 3.44 17.19
CA THR A 237 14.34 4.89 17.27
C THR A 237 15.21 5.54 16.20
N CYS A 238 14.78 6.70 15.70
CA CYS A 238 15.59 7.47 14.76
C CYS A 238 15.32 8.96 14.89
N SER A 239 16.27 9.76 14.38
CA SER A 239 16.00 11.14 13.98
C SER A 239 16.21 11.22 12.47
N ALA A 240 15.12 11.27 11.71
CA ALA A 240 15.18 11.46 10.27
C ALA A 240 15.85 12.79 9.88
N LEU A 241 15.61 13.85 10.67
CA LEU A 241 16.17 15.18 10.43
C LEU A 241 17.69 15.19 10.60
N GLU A 242 18.20 14.54 11.66
CA GLU A 242 19.64 14.44 11.93
C GLU A 242 20.30 13.25 11.22
N LYS A 243 19.53 12.48 10.43
CA LYS A 243 19.98 11.28 9.70
C LYS A 243 20.62 10.21 10.62
N ARG A 244 20.10 10.06 11.85
CA ARG A 244 20.57 9.06 12.84
C ARG A 244 19.56 7.92 13.01
N GLY A 245 20.03 6.69 13.16
CA GLY A 245 19.17 5.50 13.34
C GLY A 245 18.65 4.90 12.01
N ILE A 246 18.87 5.56 10.88
CA ILE A 246 18.31 5.17 9.57
C ILE A 246 19.02 3.93 8.99
N GLU A 247 20.34 3.84 9.19
CA GLU A 247 21.16 2.71 8.76
C GLU A 247 20.80 1.44 9.56
N GLU A 248 20.59 1.56 10.86
CA GLU A 248 20.17 0.47 11.74
C GLU A 248 18.78 -0.07 11.37
N ILE A 249 17.87 0.82 10.95
CA ILE A 249 16.55 0.44 10.42
C ILE A 249 16.73 -0.37 9.13
N TRP A 250 17.58 0.08 8.21
CA TRP A 250 17.87 -0.64 6.96
C TRP A 250 18.46 -2.03 7.22
N GLN A 251 19.41 -2.13 8.13
CA GLN A 251 20.01 -3.41 8.53
C GLN A 251 18.95 -4.36 9.10
N THR A 252 18.05 -3.86 9.95
CA THR A 252 16.96 -4.66 10.53
C THR A 252 15.99 -5.15 9.46
N ILE A 253 15.67 -4.34 8.46
CA ILE A 253 14.84 -4.74 7.29
C ILE A 253 15.55 -5.83 6.48
N THR A 254 16.86 -5.70 6.29
CA THR A 254 17.67 -6.69 5.56
C THR A 254 17.74 -8.02 6.32
N ASP A 255 17.86 -7.98 7.65
CA ASP A 255 17.78 -9.15 8.53
C ASP A 255 16.41 -9.83 8.45
N PHE A 256 15.32 -9.05 8.48
CA PHE A 256 13.96 -9.55 8.28
C PHE A 256 13.85 -10.31 6.95
N ARG A 257 14.26 -9.68 5.84
CA ARG A 257 14.23 -10.29 4.50
C ARG A 257 15.03 -11.58 4.50
N THR A 258 16.23 -11.58 5.07
CA THR A 258 17.13 -12.74 5.09
C THR A 258 16.52 -13.91 5.84
N ARG A 259 15.95 -13.69 7.03
CA ARG A 259 15.33 -14.75 7.84
C ARG A 259 14.12 -15.37 7.16
N LEU A 260 13.20 -14.54 6.65
CA LEU A 260 11.99 -15.04 5.98
C LEU A 260 12.30 -15.68 4.62
N THR A 261 13.34 -15.24 3.92
CA THR A 261 13.77 -15.89 2.67
C THR A 261 14.39 -17.26 2.97
N THR A 262 15.24 -17.34 4.00
CA THR A 262 15.92 -18.59 4.40
C THR A 262 14.92 -19.68 4.81
N SER A 263 13.82 -19.32 5.48
CA SER A 263 12.75 -20.28 5.82
C SER A 263 11.77 -20.57 4.67
N GLY A 264 11.91 -19.90 3.53
CA GLY A 264 10.95 -19.94 2.42
C GLY A 264 9.60 -19.28 2.75
N ARG A 265 9.50 -18.57 3.89
CA ARG A 265 8.27 -17.89 4.32
C ARG A 265 7.92 -16.73 3.41
N LEU A 266 8.92 -15.95 2.95
CA LEU A 266 8.68 -14.75 2.15
C LEU A 266 7.93 -15.06 0.85
N GLU A 267 8.35 -16.11 0.15
CA GLU A 267 7.71 -16.55 -1.09
C GLU A 267 6.26 -17.01 -0.86
N LYS A 268 6.02 -17.78 0.22
CA LYS A 268 4.67 -18.19 0.60
C LYS A 268 3.77 -17.00 0.94
N VAL A 269 4.32 -15.98 1.62
CA VAL A 269 3.59 -14.74 1.91
C VAL A 269 3.19 -14.05 0.61
N ARG A 270 4.10 -13.88 -0.35
CA ARG A 270 3.80 -13.25 -1.64
C ARG A 270 2.74 -14.02 -2.44
N GLN A 271 2.82 -15.34 -2.47
CA GLN A 271 1.82 -16.19 -3.12
C GLN A 271 0.44 -16.04 -2.46
N GLN A 272 0.38 -16.08 -1.14
CA GLN A 272 -0.85 -15.88 -0.37
C GLN A 272 -1.44 -14.49 -0.64
N GLN A 273 -0.62 -13.44 -0.65
CA GLN A 273 -1.04 -12.07 -0.95
C GLN A 273 -1.60 -11.90 -2.37
N ALA A 274 -1.10 -12.67 -3.35
CA ALA A 274 -1.61 -12.66 -4.71
C ALA A 274 -2.99 -13.36 -4.79
N VAL A 275 -3.14 -14.51 -4.13
CA VAL A 275 -4.41 -15.25 -4.07
C VAL A 275 -5.49 -14.45 -3.35
N GLU A 276 -5.18 -13.93 -2.16
CA GLU A 276 -6.11 -13.09 -1.38
C GLU A 276 -6.54 -11.85 -2.16
N TRP A 277 -5.63 -11.30 -2.96
CA TRP A 277 -5.96 -10.15 -3.79
C TRP A 277 -6.96 -10.51 -4.89
N ILE A 278 -6.73 -11.57 -5.66
CA ILE A 278 -7.69 -12.00 -6.70
C ILE A 278 -9.06 -12.30 -6.07
N GLN A 279 -9.10 -12.97 -4.92
CA GLN A 279 -10.35 -13.26 -4.21
C GLN A 279 -11.11 -11.98 -3.88
N LYS A 280 -10.44 -11.03 -3.22
CA LYS A 280 -11.05 -9.75 -2.85
C LYS A 280 -11.50 -8.93 -4.07
N GLN A 281 -10.69 -8.89 -5.13
CA GLN A 281 -11.05 -8.16 -6.36
C GLN A 281 -12.21 -8.81 -7.11
N ALA A 282 -12.28 -10.15 -7.16
CA ALA A 282 -13.41 -10.84 -7.75
C ALA A 282 -14.71 -10.55 -7.00
N GLU A 283 -14.67 -10.51 -5.66
CA GLU A 283 -15.81 -10.11 -4.83
C GLU A 283 -16.22 -8.65 -5.10
N GLU A 284 -15.27 -7.72 -5.11
CA GLU A 284 -15.53 -6.30 -5.37
C GLU A 284 -16.09 -6.06 -6.77
N GLU A 285 -15.52 -6.69 -7.80
CA GLU A 285 -15.98 -6.57 -9.19
C GLU A 285 -17.37 -7.20 -9.38
N ALA A 286 -17.63 -8.37 -8.78
CA ALA A 286 -18.95 -8.98 -8.83
C ALA A 286 -20.04 -8.08 -8.21
N LEU A 287 -19.73 -7.45 -7.07
CA LEU A 287 -20.63 -6.48 -6.45
C LEU A 287 -20.79 -5.24 -7.36
N HIS A 288 -19.70 -4.70 -7.89
CA HIS A 288 -19.77 -3.53 -8.77
C HIS A 288 -20.64 -3.79 -10.01
N LEU A 289 -20.46 -4.92 -10.69
CA LEU A 289 -21.28 -5.32 -11.83
C LEU A 289 -22.76 -5.46 -11.46
N LEU A 290 -23.05 -6.07 -10.31
CA LEU A 290 -24.42 -6.24 -9.82
C LEU A 290 -25.09 -4.88 -9.52
N PHE A 291 -24.41 -3.99 -8.82
CA PHE A 291 -24.93 -2.65 -8.48
C PHE A 291 -24.97 -1.70 -9.69
N ALA A 292 -24.21 -1.98 -10.76
CA ALA A 292 -24.31 -1.23 -12.01
C ALA A 292 -25.57 -1.58 -12.83
N CYS A 293 -26.22 -2.72 -12.55
CA CYS A 293 -27.48 -3.09 -13.19
C CYS A 293 -28.63 -2.19 -12.71
N ALA A 294 -29.19 -1.38 -13.61
CA ALA A 294 -30.20 -0.37 -13.28
C ALA A 294 -31.45 -0.96 -12.60
N ASP A 295 -31.89 -2.17 -12.98
CA ASP A 295 -33.05 -2.80 -12.37
C ASP A 295 -32.75 -3.33 -10.95
N PHE A 296 -31.53 -3.84 -10.72
CA PHE A 296 -31.10 -4.25 -9.39
C PHE A 296 -30.95 -3.03 -8.45
N ASP A 297 -30.27 -1.97 -8.88
CA ASP A 297 -30.12 -0.76 -8.06
C ASP A 297 -31.48 -0.17 -7.71
N ARG A 298 -32.42 -0.08 -8.67
CA ARG A 298 -33.78 0.39 -8.40
C ARG A 298 -34.48 -0.46 -7.32
N TYR A 299 -34.43 -1.79 -7.44
CA TYR A 299 -35.04 -2.70 -6.47
C TYR A 299 -34.38 -2.62 -5.08
N TYR A 300 -33.05 -2.50 -5.07
CA TYR A 300 -32.24 -2.33 -3.87
C TYR A 300 -32.62 -1.04 -3.12
N GLN A 301 -32.67 0.11 -3.81
CA GLN A 301 -33.07 1.40 -3.22
C GLN A 301 -34.50 1.37 -2.66
N GLN A 302 -35.44 0.74 -3.37
CA GLN A 302 -36.81 0.55 -2.88
C GLN A 302 -36.84 -0.26 -1.59
N THR A 303 -36.10 -1.37 -1.54
CA THR A 303 -36.01 -2.22 -0.35
C THR A 303 -35.40 -1.48 0.84
N LEU A 304 -34.33 -0.70 0.61
CA LEU A 304 -33.73 0.15 1.64
C LEU A 304 -34.73 1.17 2.19
N GLN A 305 -35.54 1.78 1.33
CA GLN A 305 -36.55 2.74 1.75
C GLN A 305 -37.65 2.08 2.60
N SER A 306 -38.12 0.88 2.24
CA SER A 306 -39.09 0.12 3.04
C SER A 306 -38.54 -0.27 4.42
N VAL A 307 -37.26 -0.63 4.51
CA VAL A 307 -36.61 -0.90 5.82
C VAL A 307 -36.50 0.41 6.62
N LYS A 308 -36.10 1.51 6.00
CA LYS A 308 -35.96 2.83 6.65
C LYS A 308 -37.30 3.36 7.18
N ASN A 309 -38.41 3.07 6.49
CA ASN A 309 -39.75 3.43 6.90
C ASN A 309 -40.33 2.49 7.98
N ASN A 310 -39.61 1.41 8.35
CA ASN A 310 -40.07 0.33 9.21
C ASN A 310 -41.24 -0.51 8.62
N ASP A 311 -41.43 -0.50 7.30
CA ASP A 311 -42.41 -1.35 6.61
C ASP A 311 -41.92 -2.80 6.52
N LEU A 312 -40.59 -2.99 6.48
CA LEU A 312 -39.93 -4.30 6.45
C LEU A 312 -38.88 -4.42 7.55
N SER A 313 -38.77 -5.62 8.13
CA SER A 313 -37.61 -5.94 8.97
C SER A 313 -36.34 -6.04 8.11
N PRO A 314 -35.14 -5.73 8.64
CA PRO A 314 -33.88 -5.90 7.92
C PRO A 314 -33.68 -7.34 7.37
N ARG A 315 -34.14 -8.36 8.11
CA ARG A 315 -34.08 -9.76 7.67
C ARG A 315 -34.97 -10.02 6.45
N THR A 316 -36.18 -9.45 6.44
CA THR A 316 -37.09 -9.56 5.30
C THR A 316 -36.56 -8.83 4.08
N GLY A 317 -36.02 -7.62 4.26
CA GLY A 317 -35.38 -6.85 3.19
C GLY A 317 -34.22 -7.61 2.54
N LEU A 318 -33.34 -8.22 3.35
CA LEU A 318 -32.26 -9.07 2.82
C LEU A 318 -32.80 -10.26 2.03
N ARG A 319 -33.83 -10.96 2.53
CA ARG A 319 -34.44 -12.10 1.82
C ARG A 319 -34.98 -11.68 0.45
N HIS A 320 -35.69 -10.56 0.37
CA HIS A 320 -36.22 -10.03 -0.90
C HIS A 320 -35.10 -9.70 -1.90
N ILE A 321 -34.01 -9.09 -1.44
CA ILE A 321 -32.82 -8.83 -2.27
C ILE A 321 -32.25 -10.17 -2.79
N SER A 322 -32.09 -11.17 -1.93
CA SER A 322 -31.58 -12.48 -2.33
C SER A 322 -32.48 -13.20 -3.34
N GLU A 323 -33.80 -13.16 -3.14
CA GLU A 323 -34.78 -13.73 -4.06
C GLU A 323 -34.72 -13.04 -5.43
N PHE A 324 -34.62 -11.70 -5.46
CA PHE A 324 -34.47 -10.94 -6.71
C PHE A 324 -33.21 -11.37 -7.48
N ILE A 325 -32.07 -11.49 -6.77
CA ILE A 325 -30.79 -11.90 -7.37
C ILE A 325 -30.91 -13.31 -7.98
N GLN A 326 -31.51 -14.26 -7.26
CA GLN A 326 -31.66 -15.64 -7.73
C GLN A 326 -32.46 -15.71 -9.03
N HIS A 327 -33.65 -15.10 -9.07
CA HIS A 327 -34.56 -15.21 -10.23
C HIS A 327 -34.09 -14.46 -11.48
N HIS A 328 -33.27 -13.42 -11.34
CA HIS A 328 -32.88 -12.57 -12.49
C HIS A 328 -31.48 -12.85 -13.04
N TYR A 329 -30.59 -13.45 -12.24
CA TYR A 329 -29.18 -13.60 -12.61
C TYR A 329 -28.64 -15.04 -12.52
N PHE A 330 -29.36 -15.97 -11.88
CA PHE A 330 -28.89 -17.35 -11.66
C PHE A 330 -29.88 -18.44 -12.09
N GLU A 331 -31.12 -18.08 -12.47
CA GLU A 331 -32.10 -18.94 -13.15
C GLU A 331 -32.14 -18.64 -14.66
#